data_AF-F2PV03-F1
#
_entry.id   AF-F2PV03-F1
#
_cell.length_a   1.000
_cell.length_b   1.000
_cell.length_c   1.000
_cell.angle_alpha   90.00
_cell.angle_beta   90.00
_cell.angle_gamma   90.00
#
_symmetry.space_group_name_H-M   'P 1'
#
loop_
_entity.id
_entity.type
_entity.pdbx_description
1 polymer ?
#
loop_
_entity_poly.entity_id
_entity_poly.type
_entity_poly.pdbx_seq_one_letter_code
_entity_poly.pdbx_strand_id
1 'polypeptide(L)' 'MMQFSEETKERISKVIDISRVAIHYGYLPLIVYLGYTYSEPRPALLKLLSPLA' A
#
# COMPACT_ATOMS: atom_id res chain seq x y z
N MET A 1 2.24 -35.11 -2.90
CA MET A 1 2.17 -33.89 -2.06
C MET A 1 3.21 -32.93 -2.59
N MET A 2 2.83 -31.68 -2.89
CA MET A 2 3.75 -30.67 -3.42
C MET A 2 4.69 -30.23 -2.27
N GLN A 3 5.80 -30.94 -2.12
CA GLN A 3 6.81 -30.64 -1.11
C GLN A 3 7.66 -29.49 -1.65
N PHE A 4 7.20 -28.27 -1.44
CA PHE A 4 8.04 -27.09 -1.65
C PHE A 4 9.30 -27.26 -0.78
N SER A 5 10.47 -27.04 -1.39
CA SER A 5 11.74 -26.97 -0.65
C SER A 5 11.59 -26.00 0.52
N GLU A 6 12.17 -26.33 1.67
CA GLU A 6 12.15 -25.47 2.87
C GLU A 6 12.67 -24.06 2.55
N GLU A 7 13.62 -23.94 1.61
CA GLU A 7 14.10 -22.66 1.08
C GLU A 7 12.98 -21.84 0.40
N THR A 8 12.13 -22.48 -0.41
CA THR A 8 11.02 -21.80 -1.08
C THR A 8 9.98 -21.32 -0.08
N LYS A 9 9.69 -22.12 0.96
CA LYS A 9 8.77 -21.70 2.04
C LYS A 9 9.33 -20.50 2.81
N GLU A 10 10.61 -20.52 3.14
CA GLU A 10 11.26 -19.42 3.86
C GLU A 10 11.24 -18.14 3.01
N ARG A 11 11.53 -18.23 1.71
CA ARG A 11 11.43 -17.08 0.79
C ARG A 11 10.02 -16.52 0.71
N ILE A 12 9.00 -17.38 0.59
CA ILE A 12 7.60 -16.94 0.55
C ILE A 12 7.23 -16.25 1.87
N SER A 13 7.62 -16.81 3.01
CA SER A 13 7.37 -16.18 4.32
C SER A 13 7.98 -14.78 4.39
N LYS A 14 9.26 -14.63 4.00
CA LYS A 14 9.94 -13.33 3.96
C LYS A 14 9.23 -12.32 3.07
N VAL A 15 8.78 -12.74 1.88
CA VAL A 15 8.03 -11.87 0.97
C VAL A 15 6.71 -11.43 1.58
N ILE A 16 5.98 -12.34 2.25
CA ILE A 16 4.71 -12.03 2.92
C ILE A 16 4.92 -11.03 4.06
N ASP A 17 5.98 -11.20 4.85
CA ASP A 17 6.28 -10.31 5.97
C ASP A 17 6.60 -8.89 5.47
N ILE A 18 7.39 -8.76 4.42
CA ILE A 18 7.67 -7.47 3.77
C ILE A 18 6.40 -6.89 3.15
N SER A 19 5.60 -7.72 2.47
CA SER A 19 4.34 -7.30 1.83
C SER A 19 3.36 -6.74 2.84
N ARG A 20 3.28 -7.31 4.05
CA ARG A 20 2.42 -6.83 5.13
C ARG A 20 2.78 -5.39 5.51
N VAL A 21 4.07 -5.10 5.70
CA VAL A 21 4.56 -3.76 6.05
C VAL A 21 4.33 -2.79 4.90
N ALA A 22 4.65 -3.21 3.67
CA ALA A 22 4.47 -2.39 2.47
C ALA A 22 3.00 -1.99 2.24
N ILE A 23 2.07 -2.93 2.38
CA ILE A 23 0.63 -2.64 2.24
C ILE A 23 0.17 -1.75 3.39
N HIS A 24 0.55 -2.04 4.63
CA HIS A 24 0.09 -1.28 5.79
C HIS A 24 0.44 0.21 5.68
N TYR A 25 1.70 0.52 5.34
CA TYR A 25 2.15 1.90 5.21
C TYR A 25 1.89 2.50 3.83
N GLY A 26 1.81 1.68 2.78
CA GLY A 26 1.61 2.13 1.40
C GLY A 26 0.16 2.38 1.02
N TYR A 27 -0.79 1.73 1.71
CA TYR A 27 -2.22 1.81 1.37
C TYR A 27 -2.76 3.24 1.42
N LEU A 28 -2.47 3.98 2.51
CA LEU A 28 -2.98 5.34 2.68
C LEU A 28 -2.37 6.33 1.66
N PRO A 29 -1.03 6.40 1.46
CA PRO A 29 -0.43 7.20 0.40
C PRO A 29 -0.97 6.87 -0.99
N LEU A 30 -1.18 5.58 -1.30
CA LEU A 30 -1.68 5.14 -2.60
C LEU A 30 -3.08 5.70 -2.88
N ILE A 31 -4.00 5.59 -1.92
CA ILE A 31 -5.36 6.11 -2.08
C ILE A 31 -5.38 7.63 -2.20
N VAL A 32 -4.59 8.34 -1.39
CA VAL A 32 -4.46 9.80 -1.47
C VAL A 32 -3.92 10.21 -2.84
N TYR A 33 -2.91 9.51 -3.37
CA TYR A 33 -2.35 9.77 -4.69
C TYR A 33 -3.37 9.55 -5.81
N LEU A 34 -4.12 8.45 -5.76
CA LEU A 34 -5.18 8.17 -6.74
C LEU A 34 -6.26 9.25 -6.68
N GLY A 35 -6.76 9.58 -5.48
CA GLY A 35 -7.76 10.64 -5.29
C GLY A 35 -7.29 11.99 -5.81
N TYR A 36 -6.03 12.36 -5.55
CA TYR A 36 -5.43 13.59 -6.08
C TYR A 36 -5.31 13.59 -7.61
N THR A 37 -4.91 12.47 -8.20
CA THR A 37 -4.63 12.37 -9.65
C THR A 37 -5.89 12.41 -10.51
N TYR A 38 -6.98 11.79 -10.04
CA TYR A 38 -8.23 11.66 -10.80
C TYR A 38 -9.30 12.71 -10.45
N SER A 39 -9.05 13.59 -9.49
CA SER A 39 -9.99 14.67 -9.15
C SER A 39 -9.80 15.89 -10.07
N GLU A 40 -10.88 16.37 -10.67
CA GLU A 40 -10.93 17.67 -11.34
C GLU A 40 -11.94 18.61 -10.66
N PRO A 41 -11.50 19.80 -10.19
CA PRO A 41 -10.12 20.30 -10.17
C PRO A 41 -9.23 19.56 -9.14
N ARG A 42 -7.92 19.51 -9.39
CA ARG A 42 -6.97 18.85 -8.47
C ARG A 42 -6.96 19.55 -7.10
N PRO A 43 -7.25 18.84 -6.00
CA PRO A 43 -7.36 19.44 -4.68
C PRO A 43 -5.98 19.81 -4.12
N ALA A 44 -5.90 20.89 -3.33
CA ALA A 44 -4.70 21.18 -2.55
C ALA A 44 -4.49 20.09 -1.48
N LEU A 45 -3.25 19.62 -1.28
CA LEU A 45 -2.94 18.54 -0.32
C LEU A 45 -3.44 18.84 1.11
N LEU A 46 -3.38 20.12 1.53
CA LEU A 46 -3.91 20.56 2.82
C LEU A 46 -5.43 20.36 2.94
N LYS A 47 -6.19 20.48 1.85
CA LYS A 47 -7.64 20.22 1.85
C LYS A 47 -7.97 18.73 1.99
N LEU A 48 -7.11 17.83 1.49
CA LEU A 48 -7.32 16.39 1.64
C LEU A 48 -7.15 15.91 3.09
N LEU A 49 -6.34 16.63 3.88
CA LEU A 49 -6.02 16.27 5.26
C LEU A 49 -6.76 17.13 6.29
N SER A 50 -7.36 18.24 5.89
CA SER A 50 -8.08 19.11 6.82
C SER A 50 -9.50 18.60 7.05
N PRO A 51 -9.95 18.46 8.30
CA PRO A 51 -11.34 18.09 8.62
C PRO A 51 -12.35 19.24 8.36
N LEU A 52 -11.87 20.39 7.85
CA LEU A 52 -12.64 21.61 7.61
C LEU A 52 -12.81 21.91 6.11
N ALA A 53 -12.38 21.00 5.24
CA ALA A 53 -12.49 21.13 3.78
C ALA A 53 -13.90 20.84 3.27
#